data_AF-A0A8T4FAT5-F1
#
_entry.id   AF-A0A8T4FAT5-F1
#
_cell.length_a   1.000
_cell.length_b   1.000
_cell.length_c   1.000
_cell.angle_alpha   90.00
_cell.angle_beta   90.00
_cell.angle_gamma   90.00
#
_symmetry.space_group_name_H-M   'P 1'
#
loop_
_entity.id
_entity.type
_entity.pdbx_description
1 polymer ?
#
loop_
_entity_poly.entity_id
_entity_poly.type
_entity_poly.pdbx_seq_one_letter_code
_entity_poly.pdbx_strand_id
1 'polypeptide(L)'
;MRRRVTLRGTAHGEARIREPLGTSLGAPTLAALPAALAHAEGWRREEHRYVHSLEGGYVAYLPESREIEIVATGQRGVEAAGDAGMLLRGELTETFEAEGEGVYYTDGEGGHTPASARRVAETRAQHALDHQVRDALHAAQEAAELREAAALESDAGSRARNELDRRTAEVSEELRRDAALRLEAVGVQARNAFHRVLAVAYRDAILAYARSRGALGVVCAERDGVVDIQFELEV
;
A
#
# COMPACT_ATOMS: atom_id res chain seq x y z
N MET A 1 -28.03 10.02 12.06
CA MET A 1 -26.58 9.88 12.30
C MET A 1 -25.85 9.48 11.01
N ARG A 2 -24.60 9.90 10.81
CA ARG A 2 -23.74 9.51 9.67
C ARG A 2 -22.32 9.17 10.15
N ARG A 3 -21.69 8.19 9.50
CA ARG A 3 -20.29 7.81 9.71
C ARG A 3 -19.59 7.70 8.36
N ARG A 4 -18.32 8.12 8.32
CA ARG A 4 -17.44 8.03 7.17
C ARG A 4 -16.13 7.39 7.60
N VAL A 5 -15.70 6.35 6.89
CA VAL A 5 -14.39 5.72 7.07
C VAL A 5 -13.59 5.89 5.79
N THR A 6 -12.32 6.28 5.92
CA THR A 6 -11.40 6.44 4.79
C THR A 6 -10.25 5.46 4.95
N LEU A 7 -9.96 4.70 3.90
CA LEU A 7 -8.89 3.72 3.87
C LEU A 7 -7.92 4.02 2.74
N ARG A 8 -6.65 3.64 2.95
CA ARG A 8 -5.56 3.80 2.01
C ARG A 8 -4.93 2.45 1.71
N GLY A 9 -4.50 2.28 0.47
CA GLY A 9 -3.79 1.10 -0.02
C GLY A 9 -2.81 1.47 -1.11
N THR A 10 -2.14 0.44 -1.65
CA THR A 10 -1.19 0.57 -2.75
C THR A 10 -1.57 -0.43 -3.83
N ALA A 11 -1.71 0.04 -5.06
CA ALA A 11 -1.87 -0.79 -6.24
C ALA A 11 -0.51 -1.03 -6.89
N HIS A 12 -0.33 -2.24 -7.43
CA HIS A 12 0.89 -2.67 -8.09
C HIS A 12 0.57 -3.24 -9.47
N GLY A 13 1.43 -2.93 -10.43
CA GLY A 13 1.39 -3.54 -11.76
C GLY A 13 2.80 -3.95 -12.19
N GLU A 14 2.89 -5.07 -12.87
CA GLU A 14 4.14 -5.58 -13.41
C GLU A 14 3.91 -6.19 -14.79
N ALA A 15 4.95 -6.13 -15.61
CA ALA A 15 5.05 -6.86 -16.86
C ALA A 15 6.42 -7.52 -16.90
N ARG A 16 6.48 -8.76 -17.40
CA ARG A 16 7.71 -9.55 -17.40
C ARG A 16 7.94 -10.26 -18.73
N ILE A 17 9.21 -10.44 -19.07
CA ILE A 17 9.65 -11.30 -20.17
C ILE A 17 10.76 -12.22 -19.66
N ARG A 18 10.78 -13.46 -20.15
CA ARG A 18 11.83 -14.44 -19.88
C ARG A 18 12.50 -14.85 -21.17
N GLU A 19 13.82 -14.87 -21.15
CA GLU A 19 14.64 -15.22 -22.31
C GLU A 19 15.59 -16.36 -21.92
N PRO A 20 15.49 -17.53 -22.58
CA PRO A 20 16.41 -18.63 -22.34
C PRO A 20 17.78 -18.31 -22.92
N LEU A 21 18.84 -18.52 -22.14
CA LEU A 21 20.21 -18.30 -22.60
C LEU A 21 20.86 -19.56 -23.18
N GLY A 22 20.29 -20.73 -22.91
CA GLY A 22 20.89 -22.03 -23.26
C GLY A 22 21.09 -22.25 -24.76
N THR A 23 20.34 -21.56 -25.61
CA THR A 23 20.45 -21.63 -27.08
C THR A 23 21.45 -20.62 -27.64
N SER A 24 21.76 -19.55 -26.89
CA SER A 24 22.61 -18.45 -27.34
C SER A 24 24.02 -18.49 -26.73
N LEU A 25 24.17 -19.11 -25.56
CA LEU A 25 25.43 -19.15 -24.81
C LEU A 25 25.98 -20.57 -24.73
N GLY A 26 27.31 -20.70 -24.87
CA GLY A 26 28.00 -21.96 -24.67
C GLY A 26 27.98 -22.40 -23.19
N ALA A 27 27.99 -23.73 -22.96
CA ALA A 27 28.01 -24.30 -21.62
C ALA A 27 29.14 -23.75 -20.71
N PRO A 28 30.37 -23.51 -21.19
CA PRO A 28 31.43 -22.91 -20.36
C PRO A 28 31.06 -21.50 -19.86
N THR A 29 30.49 -20.65 -20.70
CA THR A 29 30.04 -19.30 -20.32
C THR A 29 28.91 -19.36 -19.31
N LEU A 30 27.95 -20.27 -19.51
CA LEU A 30 26.85 -20.50 -18.56
C LEU A 30 27.34 -20.96 -17.19
N ALA A 31 28.40 -21.77 -17.14
CA ALA A 31 29.01 -22.20 -15.88
C ALA A 31 29.78 -21.06 -15.18
N ALA A 32 30.36 -20.12 -15.92
CA ALA A 32 31.10 -18.97 -15.38
C ALA A 32 30.19 -17.82 -14.92
N LEU A 33 28.98 -17.70 -15.50
CA LEU A 33 28.04 -16.60 -15.23
C LEU A 33 27.72 -16.35 -13.74
N PRO A 34 27.40 -17.36 -12.91
CA PRO A 34 27.13 -17.13 -11.49
C PRO A 34 28.30 -16.49 -10.74
N ALA A 35 29.54 -16.89 -11.05
CA ALA A 35 30.73 -16.32 -10.43
C ALA A 35 30.94 -14.86 -10.87
N ALA A 36 30.73 -14.57 -12.16
CA ALA A 36 30.80 -13.20 -12.67
C ALA A 36 29.74 -12.30 -12.03
N LEU A 37 28.49 -12.76 -11.92
CA LEU A 37 27.38 -12.03 -11.31
C LEU A 37 27.59 -11.79 -9.81
N ALA A 38 28.23 -12.71 -9.09
CA ALA A 38 28.51 -12.57 -7.66
C ALA A 38 29.47 -11.41 -7.35
N HIS A 39 30.31 -11.01 -8.31
CA HIS A 39 31.29 -9.93 -8.16
C HIS A 39 30.94 -8.68 -8.98
N ALA A 40 29.84 -8.72 -9.75
CA ALA A 40 29.43 -7.61 -10.59
C ALA A 40 28.75 -6.51 -9.76
N GLU A 41 29.15 -5.26 -9.99
CA GLU A 41 28.53 -4.11 -9.36
C GLU A 41 27.03 -4.02 -9.68
N GLY A 42 26.22 -3.68 -8.67
CA GLY A 42 24.76 -3.55 -8.81
C GLY A 42 23.98 -4.86 -8.82
N TRP A 43 24.66 -6.00 -8.97
CA TRP A 43 24.06 -7.33 -8.86
C TRP A 43 24.07 -7.82 -7.42
N ARG A 44 22.95 -8.40 -6.99
CA ARG A 44 22.78 -8.99 -5.66
C ARG A 44 22.29 -10.41 -5.81
N ARG A 45 22.81 -11.31 -4.98
CA ARG A 45 22.31 -12.67 -4.91
C ARG A 45 21.09 -12.71 -3.98
N GLU A 46 19.99 -13.25 -4.49
CA GLU A 46 18.75 -13.49 -3.73
C GLU A 46 18.37 -14.96 -3.89
N GLU A 47 18.45 -15.74 -2.81
CA GLU A 47 18.11 -17.18 -2.77
C GLU A 47 18.62 -17.96 -4.00
N HIS A 48 17.78 -18.10 -5.03
CA HIS A 48 17.98 -18.87 -6.26
C HIS A 48 18.23 -18.02 -7.53
N ARG A 49 18.47 -16.72 -7.40
CA ARG A 49 18.66 -15.79 -8.52
C ARG A 49 19.69 -14.70 -8.22
N TYR A 50 20.13 -14.03 -9.28
CA TYR A 50 20.93 -12.80 -9.18
C TYR A 50 20.10 -11.66 -9.73
N VAL A 51 19.94 -10.57 -8.97
CA VAL A 51 19.06 -9.45 -9.32
C VAL A 51 19.84 -8.17 -9.44
N HIS A 52 19.55 -7.39 -10.47
CA HIS A 52 20.03 -6.03 -10.65
C HIS A 52 18.83 -5.09 -10.78
N SER A 53 18.73 -4.14 -9.85
CA SER A 53 17.66 -3.14 -9.83
C SER A 53 17.89 -2.08 -10.91
N LEU A 54 16.82 -1.61 -11.54
CA LEU A 54 16.84 -0.60 -12.59
C LEU A 54 15.78 0.45 -12.32
N GLU A 55 15.84 1.57 -13.01
CA GLU A 55 14.75 2.55 -12.95
C GLU A 55 13.49 1.94 -13.57
N GLY A 56 12.41 1.84 -12.78
CA GLY A 56 11.14 1.29 -13.23
C GLY A 56 11.10 -0.23 -13.38
N GLY A 57 12.08 -0.97 -12.85
CA GLY A 57 12.10 -2.43 -12.95
C GLY A 57 13.34 -3.11 -12.40
N TYR A 58 13.57 -4.35 -12.82
CA TYR A 58 14.78 -5.10 -12.52
C TYR A 58 15.04 -6.17 -13.59
N VAL A 59 16.28 -6.67 -13.61
CA VAL A 59 16.63 -7.90 -14.32
C VAL A 59 17.12 -8.94 -13.32
N ALA A 60 16.73 -10.18 -13.53
CA ALA A 60 17.17 -11.31 -12.74
C ALA A 60 17.75 -12.40 -13.64
N TYR A 61 18.85 -13.02 -13.21
CA TYR A 61 19.36 -14.26 -13.81
C TYR A 61 18.97 -15.44 -12.92
N LEU A 62 18.37 -16.46 -13.53
CA LEU A 62 17.95 -17.71 -12.89
C LEU A 62 18.94 -18.82 -13.29
N PRO A 63 19.89 -19.22 -12.43
CA PRO A 63 20.93 -20.19 -12.78
C PRO A 63 20.38 -21.59 -13.08
N GLU A 64 19.31 -21.99 -12.38
CA GLU A 64 18.71 -23.33 -12.51
C GLU A 64 18.08 -23.52 -13.90
N SER A 65 17.28 -22.54 -14.36
CA SER A 65 16.65 -22.57 -15.68
C SER A 65 17.53 -21.99 -16.80
N ARG A 66 18.62 -21.30 -16.44
CA ARG A 66 19.52 -20.58 -17.37
C ARG A 66 18.77 -19.52 -18.18
N GLU A 67 17.92 -18.77 -17.50
CA GLU A 67 17.09 -17.71 -18.10
C GLU A 67 17.46 -16.35 -17.50
N ILE A 68 17.24 -15.29 -18.29
CA ILE A 68 17.07 -13.95 -17.74
C ILE A 68 15.58 -13.62 -17.66
N GLU A 69 15.16 -13.04 -16.54
CA GLU A 69 13.84 -12.47 -16.34
C GLU A 69 13.99 -10.95 -16.25
N ILE A 70 13.30 -10.22 -17.12
CA ILE A 70 13.26 -8.76 -17.08
C ILE A 70 11.86 -8.37 -16.66
N VAL A 71 11.76 -7.51 -15.65
CA VAL A 71 10.48 -7.08 -15.07
C VAL A 71 10.42 -5.56 -15.04
N ALA A 72 9.38 -5.00 -15.63
CA ALA A 72 8.99 -3.61 -15.43
C ALA A 72 7.90 -3.55 -14.35
N THR A 73 8.01 -2.59 -13.44
CA THR A 73 7.11 -2.45 -12.29
C THR A 73 6.55 -1.03 -12.17
N GLY A 74 5.34 -0.94 -11.61
CA GLY A 74 4.67 0.31 -11.29
C GLY A 74 3.92 0.18 -9.96
N GLN A 75 3.87 1.27 -9.21
CA GLN A 75 3.10 1.36 -7.97
C GLN A 75 2.39 2.70 -7.88
N ARG A 76 1.20 2.72 -7.29
CA ARG A 76 0.42 3.94 -7.05
C ARG A 76 -0.40 3.82 -5.78
N GLY A 77 -0.43 4.88 -4.97
CA GLY A 77 -1.31 4.96 -3.80
C GLY A 77 -2.77 5.08 -4.22
N VAL A 78 -3.65 4.39 -3.50
CA VAL A 78 -5.11 4.41 -3.73
C VAL A 78 -5.80 4.79 -2.42
N GLU A 79 -6.80 5.65 -2.52
CA GLU A 79 -7.64 6.06 -1.39
C GLU A 79 -9.11 5.84 -1.76
N ALA A 80 -9.88 5.34 -0.78
CA ALA A 80 -11.30 5.11 -0.89
C ALA A 80 -12.00 5.46 0.43
N ALA A 81 -13.26 5.89 0.32
CA ALA A 81 -14.10 6.20 1.47
C ALA A 81 -15.44 5.47 1.37
N GLY A 82 -15.96 5.08 2.52
CA GLY A 82 -17.29 4.51 2.68
C GLY A 82 -18.11 5.35 3.64
N ASP A 83 -19.34 5.64 3.23
CA ASP A 83 -20.30 6.42 4.01
C ASP A 83 -21.52 5.54 4.37
N ALA A 84 -21.91 5.58 5.65
CA ALA A 84 -23.11 4.94 6.17
C ALA A 84 -23.94 5.93 6.99
N GLY A 85 -25.26 5.78 6.93
CA GLY A 85 -26.18 6.66 7.64
C GLY A 85 -27.47 5.93 8.02
N MET A 86 -28.03 6.32 9.16
CA MET A 86 -29.26 5.78 9.68
C MET A 86 -30.11 6.88 10.32
N LEU A 87 -31.43 6.72 10.21
CA LEU A 87 -32.43 7.52 10.90
C LEU A 87 -32.92 6.77 12.14
N LEU A 88 -32.74 7.37 13.31
CA LEU A 88 -33.29 6.84 14.57
C LEU A 88 -34.67 7.44 14.80
N ARG A 89 -35.64 6.58 15.12
CA ARG A 89 -36.97 6.97 15.59
C ARG A 89 -37.24 6.20 16.87
N GLY A 90 -37.75 6.89 17.88
CA GLY A 90 -38.04 6.31 19.19
C GLY A 90 -39.06 7.14 19.94
N GLU A 91 -39.59 6.54 21.00
CA GLU A 91 -40.52 7.16 21.94
C GLU A 91 -39.93 6.99 23.34
N LEU A 92 -39.99 8.05 24.15
CA LEU A 92 -39.58 8.04 25.55
C LEU A 92 -40.84 8.12 26.41
N THR A 93 -41.06 7.11 27.25
CA THR A 93 -42.17 7.08 28.20
C THR A 93 -41.59 7.11 29.61
N GLU A 94 -41.69 8.27 30.26
CA GLU A 94 -41.19 8.51 31.61
C GLU A 94 -42.07 9.56 32.31
N THR A 95 -42.16 9.49 33.64
CA THR A 95 -42.94 10.43 34.45
C THR A 95 -41.99 11.43 35.11
N PHE A 96 -42.27 12.72 34.93
CA PHE A 96 -41.49 13.82 35.50
C PHE A 96 -42.32 14.58 36.54
N GLU A 97 -41.68 14.92 37.65
CA GLU A 97 -42.26 15.73 38.72
C GLU A 97 -41.33 16.90 39.00
N ALA A 98 -41.91 18.10 39.09
CA ALA A 98 -41.16 19.32 39.37
C ALA A 98 -41.93 20.19 40.36
N GLU A 99 -41.20 20.69 41.34
CA GLU A 99 -41.71 21.66 42.31
C GLU A 99 -41.18 23.05 41.99
N GLY A 100 -41.99 24.06 42.29
CA GLY A 100 -41.62 25.45 42.10
C GLY A 100 -41.97 26.25 43.35
N GLU A 101 -41.05 27.13 43.74
CA GLU A 101 -41.21 27.96 44.91
C GLU A 101 -41.48 29.42 44.53
N GLY A 102 -42.39 30.07 45.24
CA GLY A 102 -42.70 31.48 45.10
C GLY A 102 -42.74 32.15 46.47
N VAL A 103 -42.24 33.38 46.55
CA VAL A 103 -42.15 34.14 47.80
C VAL A 103 -43.23 35.22 47.85
N TYR A 104 -43.89 35.35 49.00
CA TYR A 104 -44.83 36.43 49.31
C TYR A 104 -44.54 37.05 50.67
N TYR A 105 -45.01 38.29 50.87
CA TYR A 105 -44.98 38.98 52.17
C TYR A 105 -46.42 39.21 52.66
N THR A 106 -46.62 39.19 53.97
CA THR A 106 -47.96 39.30 54.59
C THR A 106 -48.59 40.68 54.41
N ASP A 107 -47.78 41.71 54.18
CA ASP A 107 -48.20 43.08 53.89
C ASP A 107 -48.37 43.36 52.38
N GLY A 108 -48.04 42.39 51.52
CA GLY A 108 -48.11 42.54 50.06
C GLY A 108 -47.09 43.53 49.48
N GLU A 109 -46.01 43.83 50.22
CA GLU A 109 -44.98 44.78 49.80
C GLU A 109 -44.40 44.42 48.41
N GLY A 110 -44.22 45.43 47.56
CA GLY A 110 -43.66 45.25 46.21
C GLY A 110 -44.50 44.42 45.24
N GLY A 111 -45.77 44.12 45.55
CA GLY A 111 -46.63 43.27 44.73
C GLY A 111 -46.46 41.77 44.98
N HIS A 112 -45.72 41.40 46.03
CA HIS A 112 -45.50 40.01 46.45
C HIS A 112 -46.67 39.50 47.30
N THR A 113 -47.77 39.18 46.63
CA THR A 113 -48.98 38.58 47.21
C THR A 113 -48.96 37.05 47.16
N PRO A 114 -49.79 36.35 47.96
CA PRO A 114 -49.93 34.89 47.83
C PRO A 114 -50.30 34.43 46.42
N ALA A 115 -51.13 35.19 45.71
CA ALA A 115 -51.53 34.90 44.34
C ALA A 115 -50.37 35.03 43.34
N SER A 116 -49.54 36.07 43.47
CA SER A 116 -48.34 36.20 42.62
C SER A 116 -47.30 35.14 42.95
N ALA A 117 -47.11 34.78 44.23
CA ALA A 117 -46.21 33.70 44.64
C ALA A 117 -46.62 32.35 44.06
N ARG A 118 -47.91 32.01 44.10
CA ARG A 118 -48.43 30.80 43.47
C ARG A 118 -48.18 30.77 41.96
N ARG A 119 -48.41 31.88 41.25
CA ARG A 119 -48.16 31.97 39.81
C ARG A 119 -46.67 31.81 39.47
N VAL A 120 -45.79 32.39 40.29
CA VAL A 120 -44.33 32.23 40.17
C VAL A 120 -43.92 30.78 40.42
N ALA A 121 -44.47 30.14 41.46
CA ALA A 121 -44.25 28.73 41.78
C ALA A 121 -44.66 27.83 40.60
N GLU A 122 -45.88 27.98 40.08
CA GLU A 122 -46.39 27.22 38.93
C GLU A 122 -45.52 27.41 37.69
N THR A 123 -45.09 28.65 37.41
CA THR A 123 -44.20 28.95 36.26
C THR A 123 -42.83 28.31 36.43
N ARG A 124 -42.25 28.35 37.63
CA ARG A 124 -40.96 27.74 37.93
C ARG A 124 -41.03 26.21 37.86
N ALA A 125 -42.09 25.60 38.37
CA ALA A 125 -42.34 24.17 38.27
C ALA A 125 -42.44 23.73 36.79
N GLN A 126 -43.18 24.48 35.97
CA GLN A 126 -43.28 24.18 34.54
C GLN A 126 -41.93 24.30 33.83
N HIS A 127 -41.15 25.35 34.10
CA HIS A 127 -39.82 25.49 33.51
C HIS A 127 -38.86 24.38 33.92
N ALA A 128 -38.92 23.94 35.19
CA ALA A 128 -38.14 22.81 35.67
C ALA A 128 -38.56 21.50 34.98
N LEU A 129 -39.87 21.27 34.79
CA LEU A 129 -40.38 20.11 34.07
C LEU A 129 -39.95 20.12 32.59
N ASP A 130 -40.08 21.25 31.90
CA ASP A 130 -39.64 21.40 30.50
C ASP A 130 -38.12 21.21 30.34
N HIS A 131 -37.33 21.54 31.37
CA HIS A 131 -35.90 21.28 31.40
C HIS A 131 -35.62 19.78 31.55
N GLN A 132 -36.24 19.13 32.54
CA GLN A 132 -36.09 17.68 32.77
C GLN A 132 -36.48 16.85 31.54
N VAL A 133 -37.61 17.17 30.89
CA VAL A 133 -38.05 16.47 29.67
C VAL A 133 -37.03 16.63 28.54
N ARG A 134 -36.47 17.83 28.36
CA ARG A 134 -35.44 18.06 27.32
C ARG A 134 -34.15 17.29 27.61
N ASP A 135 -33.70 17.28 28.86
CA ASP A 135 -32.50 16.53 29.25
C ASP A 135 -32.69 15.03 29.06
N ALA A 136 -33.85 14.50 29.45
CA ALA A 136 -34.18 13.08 29.28
C ALA A 136 -34.26 12.68 27.80
N LEU A 137 -34.90 13.51 26.96
CA LEU A 137 -34.93 13.28 25.51
C LEU A 137 -33.53 13.32 24.89
N HIS A 138 -32.68 14.26 25.32
CA HIS A 138 -31.30 14.36 24.85
C HIS A 138 -30.48 13.13 25.27
N ALA A 139 -30.55 12.72 26.54
CA ALA A 139 -29.87 11.53 27.04
C ALA A 139 -30.34 10.25 26.34
N ALA A 140 -31.65 10.12 26.09
CA ALA A 140 -32.20 9.00 25.34
C ALA A 140 -31.72 8.97 23.88
N GLN A 141 -31.62 10.14 23.23
CA GLN A 141 -31.04 10.26 21.90
C GLN A 141 -29.56 9.85 21.88
N GLU A 142 -28.74 10.38 22.79
CA GLU A 142 -27.32 10.03 22.88
C GLU A 142 -27.11 8.53 23.14
N ALA A 143 -27.89 7.93 24.03
CA ALA A 143 -27.83 6.51 24.30
C ALA A 143 -28.23 5.65 23.09
N ALA A 144 -29.20 6.10 22.28
CA ALA A 144 -29.56 5.45 21.03
C ALA A 144 -28.45 5.59 19.98
N GLU A 145 -27.85 6.77 19.85
CA GLU A 145 -26.72 7.00 18.93
C GLU A 145 -25.50 6.16 19.31
N LEU A 146 -25.17 6.05 20.60
CA LEU A 146 -24.04 5.27 21.08
C LEU A 146 -24.19 3.77 20.78
N ARG A 147 -25.40 3.22 21.00
CA ARG A 147 -25.70 1.80 20.72
C ARG A 147 -25.48 1.46 19.25
N GLU A 148 -25.85 2.36 18.36
CA GLU A 148 -25.80 2.14 16.91
C GLU A 148 -24.51 2.60 16.24
N ALA A 149 -23.66 3.35 16.96
CA ALA A 149 -22.44 3.93 16.44
C ALA A 149 -21.50 2.88 15.83
N ALA A 150 -21.30 1.77 16.54
CA ALA A 150 -20.41 0.69 16.12
C ALA A 150 -20.92 -0.02 14.85
N ALA A 151 -22.23 -0.22 14.73
CA ALA A 151 -22.83 -0.83 13.55
C ALA A 151 -22.68 0.07 12.31
N LEU A 152 -22.94 1.38 12.47
CA LEU A 152 -22.75 2.38 11.42
C LEU A 152 -21.29 2.51 10.98
N GLU A 153 -20.35 2.46 11.92
CA GLU A 153 -18.92 2.51 11.63
C GLU A 153 -18.45 1.23 10.90
N SER A 154 -18.96 0.07 11.31
CA SER A 154 -18.70 -1.21 10.63
C SER A 154 -19.22 -1.22 9.19
N ASP A 155 -20.44 -0.72 8.94
CA ASP A 155 -21.00 -0.60 7.58
C ASP A 155 -20.18 0.38 6.72
N ALA A 156 -19.87 1.57 7.25
CA ALA A 156 -19.00 2.53 6.57
C ALA A 156 -17.62 1.93 6.25
N GLY A 157 -17.05 1.17 7.18
CA GLY A 157 -15.78 0.46 7.00
C GLY A 157 -15.84 -0.63 5.94
N SER A 158 -16.91 -1.43 5.90
CA SER A 158 -17.13 -2.46 4.87
C SER A 158 -17.22 -1.85 3.47
N ARG A 159 -18.00 -0.76 3.33
CA ARG A 159 -18.12 -0.01 2.07
C ARG A 159 -16.77 0.57 1.63
N ALA A 160 -16.01 1.15 2.57
CA ALA A 160 -14.68 1.69 2.29
C ALA A 160 -13.71 0.61 1.78
N ARG A 161 -13.76 -0.60 2.35
CA ARG A 161 -12.92 -1.74 1.91
C ARG A 161 -13.30 -2.21 0.52
N ASN A 162 -14.59 -2.44 0.26
CA ASN A 162 -15.06 -2.89 -1.06
C ASN A 162 -14.69 -1.88 -2.16
N GLU A 163 -14.83 -0.59 -1.87
CA GLU A 163 -14.44 0.47 -2.81
C GLU A 163 -12.91 0.55 -2.98
N LEU A 164 -12.14 0.37 -1.91
CA LEU A 164 -10.68 0.31 -1.98
C LEU A 164 -10.22 -0.85 -2.85
N ASP A 165 -10.79 -2.04 -2.67
CA ASP A 165 -10.44 -3.24 -3.42
C ASP A 165 -10.77 -3.07 -4.90
N ARG A 166 -11.95 -2.54 -5.22
CA ARG A 166 -12.37 -2.21 -6.59
C ARG A 166 -11.39 -1.26 -7.25
N ARG A 167 -11.08 -0.13 -6.60
CA ARG A 167 -10.12 0.86 -7.13
C ARG A 167 -8.71 0.30 -7.26
N THR A 168 -8.29 -0.51 -6.28
CA THR A 168 -6.96 -1.13 -6.31
C THR A 168 -6.83 -2.06 -7.51
N ALA A 169 -7.86 -2.86 -7.82
CA ALA A 169 -7.89 -3.71 -9.00
C ALA A 169 -7.82 -2.88 -10.30
N GLU A 170 -8.65 -1.85 -10.43
CA GLU A 170 -8.68 -0.96 -11.60
C GLU A 170 -7.32 -0.29 -11.87
N VAL A 171 -6.71 0.27 -10.82
CA VAL A 171 -5.39 0.92 -10.92
C VAL A 171 -4.29 -0.12 -11.17
N SER A 172 -4.40 -1.33 -10.61
CA SER A 172 -3.44 -2.40 -10.88
C SER A 172 -3.44 -2.81 -12.35
N GLU A 173 -4.61 -2.91 -13.00
CA GLU A 173 -4.70 -3.20 -14.44
C GLU A 173 -4.16 -2.06 -15.32
N GLU A 174 -4.35 -0.80 -14.92
CA GLU A 174 -3.70 0.34 -15.56
C GLU A 174 -2.17 0.24 -15.45
N LEU A 175 -1.66 0.01 -14.23
CA LEU A 175 -0.22 -0.11 -13.98
C LEU A 175 0.41 -1.30 -14.72
N ARG A 176 -0.30 -2.42 -14.91
CA ARG A 176 0.18 -3.55 -15.72
C ARG A 176 0.32 -3.17 -17.19
N ARG A 177 -0.66 -2.44 -17.74
CA ARG A 177 -0.58 -1.94 -19.12
C ARG A 177 0.57 -0.95 -19.29
N ASP A 178 0.74 -0.04 -18.34
CA ASP A 178 1.86 0.91 -18.32
C ASP A 178 3.21 0.18 -18.20
N ALA A 179 3.30 -0.83 -17.33
CA ALA A 179 4.49 -1.65 -17.19
C ALA A 179 4.82 -2.40 -18.48
N ALA A 180 3.82 -2.93 -19.18
CA ALA A 180 4.03 -3.62 -20.47
C ALA A 180 4.58 -2.65 -21.54
N LEU A 181 4.07 -1.42 -21.59
CA LEU A 181 4.58 -0.39 -22.50
C LEU A 181 6.03 0.01 -22.18
N ARG A 182 6.40 0.02 -20.89
CA ARG A 182 7.76 0.36 -20.44
C ARG A 182 8.73 -0.82 -20.49
N LEU A 183 8.23 -2.04 -20.64
CA LEU A 183 9.05 -3.26 -20.59
C LEU A 183 10.17 -3.25 -21.63
N GLU A 184 9.92 -2.69 -22.81
CA GLU A 184 10.96 -2.57 -23.85
C GLU A 184 12.11 -1.66 -23.40
N ALA A 185 11.80 -0.48 -22.87
CA ALA A 185 12.80 0.48 -22.40
C ALA A 185 13.60 -0.07 -21.21
N VAL A 186 12.93 -0.69 -20.22
CA VAL A 186 13.59 -1.41 -19.13
C VAL A 186 14.42 -2.57 -19.69
N GLY A 187 13.93 -3.25 -20.72
CA GLY A 187 14.61 -4.33 -21.43
C GLY A 187 15.94 -3.92 -22.05
N VAL A 188 16.03 -2.72 -22.64
CA VAL A 188 17.30 -2.20 -23.16
C VAL A 188 18.31 -2.00 -22.03
N GLN A 189 17.90 -1.37 -20.92
CA GLN A 189 18.78 -1.15 -19.77
C GLN A 189 19.22 -2.46 -19.12
N ALA A 190 18.27 -3.40 -18.96
CA ALA A 190 18.49 -4.73 -18.41
C ALA A 190 19.49 -5.54 -19.22
N ARG A 191 19.31 -5.62 -20.55
CA ARG A 191 20.23 -6.34 -21.43
C ARG A 191 21.61 -5.69 -21.43
N ASN A 192 21.71 -4.36 -21.40
CA ASN A 192 23.00 -3.67 -21.28
C ASN A 192 23.71 -4.00 -19.96
N ALA A 193 22.98 -4.02 -18.83
CA ALA A 193 23.54 -4.41 -17.53
C ALA A 193 24.00 -5.88 -17.55
N PHE A 194 23.23 -6.76 -18.14
CA PHE A 194 23.56 -8.18 -18.27
C PHE A 194 24.75 -8.42 -19.23
N HIS A 195 24.81 -7.75 -20.37
CA HIS A 195 25.89 -7.89 -21.36
C HIS A 195 27.26 -7.54 -20.78
N ARG A 196 27.34 -6.56 -19.88
CA ARG A 196 28.60 -6.23 -19.17
C ARG A 196 29.11 -7.42 -18.35
N VAL A 197 28.22 -8.11 -17.64
CA VAL A 197 28.59 -9.31 -16.87
C VAL A 197 28.86 -10.49 -17.78
N LEU A 198 28.10 -10.61 -18.86
CA LEU A 198 28.29 -11.66 -19.86
C LEU A 198 29.69 -11.59 -20.49
N ALA A 199 30.20 -10.39 -20.79
CA ALA A 199 31.57 -10.21 -21.29
C ALA A 199 32.63 -10.75 -20.32
N VAL A 200 32.46 -10.48 -19.01
CA VAL A 200 33.33 -11.03 -17.96
C VAL A 200 33.23 -12.57 -17.92
N ALA A 201 32.03 -13.12 -17.98
CA ALA A 201 31.83 -14.57 -17.98
C ALA A 201 32.46 -15.25 -19.21
N TYR A 202 32.39 -14.62 -20.39
CA TYR A 202 33.06 -15.11 -21.60
C TYR A 202 34.58 -15.11 -21.45
N ARG A 203 35.15 -14.01 -20.96
CA ARG A 203 36.59 -13.91 -20.68
C ARG A 203 37.03 -15.04 -19.74
N ASP A 204 36.33 -15.20 -18.63
CA ASP A 204 36.69 -16.18 -17.62
C ASP A 204 36.54 -17.63 -18.15
N ALA A 205 35.52 -17.89 -18.98
CA ALA A 205 35.35 -19.18 -19.64
C ALA A 205 36.47 -19.50 -20.65
N ILE A 206 36.90 -18.52 -21.46
CA ILE A 206 38.00 -18.68 -22.42
C ILE A 206 39.32 -18.94 -21.67
N LEU A 207 39.59 -18.18 -20.62
CA LEU A 207 40.79 -18.37 -19.79
C LEU A 207 40.80 -19.73 -19.09
N ALA A 208 39.65 -20.19 -18.57
CA ALA A 208 39.53 -21.52 -17.98
C ALA A 208 39.76 -22.62 -19.02
N TYR A 209 39.23 -22.45 -20.24
CA TYR A 209 39.48 -23.39 -21.34
C TYR A 209 40.97 -23.46 -21.68
N ALA A 210 41.62 -22.31 -21.92
CA ALA A 210 43.04 -22.24 -22.22
C ALA A 210 43.90 -22.92 -21.14
N ARG A 211 43.64 -22.63 -19.86
CA ARG A 211 44.35 -23.25 -18.73
C ARG A 211 44.16 -24.77 -18.67
N SER A 212 42.95 -25.26 -18.91
CA SER A 212 42.67 -26.71 -18.89
C SER A 212 43.37 -27.47 -20.03
N ARG A 213 43.79 -26.77 -21.08
CA ARG A 213 44.55 -27.30 -22.22
C ARG A 213 46.06 -27.07 -22.10
N GLY A 214 46.55 -26.57 -20.96
CA GLY A 214 47.97 -26.33 -20.74
C GLY A 214 48.53 -25.15 -21.54
N ALA A 215 47.68 -24.17 -21.90
CA ALA A 215 48.12 -23.04 -22.69
C ALA A 215 49.25 -22.24 -22.00
N LEU A 216 50.25 -21.85 -22.78
CA LEU A 216 51.38 -21.05 -22.35
C LEU A 216 51.19 -19.58 -22.79
N GLY A 217 51.87 -18.66 -22.10
CA GLY A 217 51.89 -17.24 -22.50
C GLY A 217 50.54 -16.53 -22.49
N VAL A 218 49.62 -16.89 -21.59
CA VAL A 218 48.28 -16.30 -21.53
C VAL A 218 48.36 -14.80 -21.19
N VAL A 219 48.03 -13.95 -22.15
CA VAL A 219 47.91 -12.49 -22.00
C VAL A 219 46.45 -12.10 -22.18
N CYS A 220 45.91 -11.35 -21.20
CA CYS A 220 44.58 -10.76 -21.28
C CYS A 220 44.74 -9.25 -21.13
N ALA A 221 44.32 -8.50 -22.15
CA ALA A 221 44.29 -7.05 -22.13
C ALA A 221 42.89 -6.55 -22.45
N GLU A 222 42.48 -5.47 -21.81
CA GLU A 222 41.23 -4.78 -22.12
C GLU A 222 41.58 -3.38 -22.63
N ARG A 223 41.15 -3.05 -23.86
CA ARG A 223 41.39 -1.74 -24.50
C ARG A 223 40.14 -1.32 -25.26
N ASP A 224 39.68 -0.10 -25.03
CA ASP A 224 38.54 0.51 -25.73
C ASP A 224 37.25 -0.35 -25.75
N GLY A 225 37.01 -1.11 -24.67
CA GLY A 225 35.85 -2.02 -24.55
C GLY A 225 35.99 -3.35 -25.29
N VAL A 226 37.17 -3.64 -25.84
CA VAL A 226 37.54 -4.93 -26.44
C VAL A 226 38.41 -5.72 -25.47
N VAL A 227 38.06 -6.99 -25.26
CA VAL A 227 38.85 -7.93 -24.47
C VAL A 227 39.70 -8.77 -25.41
N ASP A 228 41.00 -8.48 -25.44
CA ASP A 228 41.99 -9.22 -26.21
C ASP A 228 42.59 -10.32 -25.33
N ILE A 229 42.39 -11.58 -25.74
CA ILE A 229 42.95 -12.75 -25.06
C ILE A 229 43.86 -13.49 -26.05
N GLN A 230 45.15 -13.55 -25.74
CA GLN A 230 46.15 -14.27 -26.51
C GLN A 230 46.72 -15.41 -25.66
N PHE A 231 46.82 -16.61 -26.23
CA PHE A 231 47.45 -17.76 -25.60
C PHE A 231 47.96 -18.73 -26.66
N GLU A 232 49.01 -19.47 -26.33
CA GLU A 232 49.61 -20.48 -27.20
C GLU A 232 49.17 -21.88 -26.73
N LEU A 233 48.72 -22.71 -27.67
CA LEU A 233 48.38 -24.11 -27.42
C LEU A 233 49.42 -24.99 -28.10
N GLU A 234 50.02 -25.93 -27.37
CA GLU A 234 50.70 -27.06 -28.00
C GLU A 234 49.63 -27.97 -28.60
N VAL A 235 49.69 -28.16 -29.92
CA VAL A 235 48.79 -29.05 -30.69
C VAL A 235 49.41 -30.43 -30.80
#